data_AF-A0A388LFU6-F1
#
_entry.id   AF-A0A388LFU6-F1
#
_cell.length_a   1.000
_cell.length_b   1.000
_cell.length_c   1.000
_cell.angle_alpha   90.00
_cell.angle_beta   90.00
_cell.angle_gamma   90.00
#
_symmetry.space_group_name_H-M   'P 1'
#
loop_
_entity.id
_entity.type
_entity.pdbx_description
1 polymer ?
#
loop_
_entity_poly.entity_id
_entity_poly.type
_entity_poly.pdbx_seq_one_letter_code
_entity_poly.pdbx_strand_id
1 'polypeptide(L)'
;MAALAAVLLIAAASSTSAFCPPKVTIDSVTYGGTGCNWQNTNYVFSPDYSTVTFIFGGMVATTDGGLANTRKFCQLSFALKYPKGWIFTLGKATGRGFAAIGKHSLGVYESSYYFSGQTGTCTISRKFYGPQSKSFEATDNFLTMVWSQCNGVPNLNIKTVVRVQGGKAAMFLDSHDTKFRLAFGILWKKC
;
A
#
# COMPACT_ATOMS: atom_id res chain seq x y z
N MET A 1 67.53 12.31 -4.01
CA MET A 1 66.42 11.34 -4.14
C MET A 1 65.36 11.72 -3.11
N ALA A 2 64.33 12.45 -3.54
CA ALA A 2 63.23 12.88 -2.67
C ALA A 2 62.02 11.98 -2.93
N ALA A 3 61.57 11.24 -1.91
CA ALA A 3 60.39 10.39 -1.98
C ALA A 3 59.14 11.20 -1.61
N LEU A 4 58.24 11.41 -2.57
CA LEU A 4 56.90 11.95 -2.29
C LEU A 4 56.03 10.84 -1.69
N ALA A 5 55.56 11.03 -0.45
CA ALA A 5 54.54 10.20 0.16
C ALA A 5 53.16 10.62 -0.36
N ALA A 6 52.47 9.71 -1.06
CA ALA A 6 51.09 9.90 -1.47
C ALA A 6 50.14 9.58 -0.30
N VAL A 7 49.46 10.59 0.23
CA VAL A 7 48.40 10.42 1.23
C VAL A 7 47.11 10.05 0.50
N LEU A 8 46.71 8.79 0.58
CA LEU A 8 45.38 8.35 0.14
C LEU A 8 44.34 8.81 1.18
N LEU A 9 43.54 9.84 0.85
CA LEU A 9 42.30 10.11 1.56
C LEU A 9 41.28 9.02 1.20
N ILE A 10 41.05 8.08 2.11
CA ILE A 10 39.91 7.18 2.03
C ILE A 10 38.68 8.00 2.43
N ALA A 11 37.94 8.49 1.43
CA ALA A 11 36.62 9.05 1.65
C ALA A 11 35.69 7.91 2.09
N ALA A 12 35.38 7.85 3.39
CA ALA A 12 34.35 6.96 3.90
C ALA A 12 32.99 7.41 3.33
N ALA A 13 32.54 6.74 2.27
CA ALA A 13 31.18 6.88 1.76
C ALA A 13 30.22 6.44 2.86
N SER A 14 29.68 7.41 3.60
CA SER A 14 28.62 7.18 4.58
C SER A 14 27.38 6.77 3.79
N SER A 15 27.20 5.47 3.61
CA SER A 15 25.95 4.92 3.11
C SER A 15 24.89 5.29 4.13
N THR A 16 23.98 6.21 3.78
CA THR A 16 22.76 6.46 4.53
C THR A 16 21.90 5.20 4.42
N SER A 17 22.27 4.17 5.18
CA SER A 17 21.46 2.98 5.38
C SER A 17 20.08 3.46 5.83
N ALA A 18 19.06 3.16 5.03
CA ALA A 18 17.68 3.34 5.45
C ALA A 18 17.56 2.68 6.83
N PHE A 19 17.23 3.46 7.85
CA PHE A 19 17.10 3.00 9.23
C PHE A 19 15.93 1.99 9.33
N CYS A 20 16.14 0.76 8.89
CA CYS A 20 15.21 -0.37 9.03
C CYS A 20 15.70 -1.22 10.22
N PRO A 21 14.80 -1.74 11.07
CA PRO A 21 15.18 -2.67 12.13
C PRO A 21 15.90 -3.91 11.56
N PRO A 22 16.80 -4.55 12.35
CA PRO A 22 17.61 -5.68 11.89
C PRO A 22 16.79 -6.93 11.51
N LYS A 23 15.53 -7.04 11.97
CA LYS A 23 14.63 -8.14 11.63
C LYS A 23 13.18 -7.68 11.74
N VAL A 24 12.39 -7.96 10.70
CA VAL A 24 10.93 -7.82 10.74
C VAL A 24 10.35 -9.14 10.28
N THR A 25 9.38 -9.69 11.00
CA THR A 25 8.62 -10.86 10.56
C THR A 25 7.13 -10.57 10.64
N ILE A 26 6.34 -11.24 9.81
CA ILE A 26 4.89 -11.20 9.93
C ILE A 26 4.49 -12.31 10.89
N ASP A 27 3.75 -11.96 11.92
CA ASP A 27 3.21 -12.91 12.88
C ASP A 27 1.88 -13.48 12.38
N SER A 28 1.00 -12.60 11.88
CA SER A 28 -0.26 -13.01 11.26
C SER A 28 -0.76 -12.00 10.24
N VAL A 29 -1.55 -12.51 9.30
CA VAL A 29 -2.31 -11.73 8.32
C VAL A 29 -3.74 -12.21 8.34
N THR A 30 -4.68 -11.28 8.47
CA THR A 30 -6.10 -11.55 8.25
C THR A 30 -6.64 -10.56 7.23
N TYR A 31 -7.57 -11.02 6.41
CA TYR A 31 -8.26 -10.15 5.46
C TYR A 31 -9.68 -10.63 5.18
N GLY A 32 -10.53 -9.67 4.80
CA GLY A 32 -11.91 -9.94 4.46
C GLY A 32 -12.61 -8.73 3.86
N GLY A 33 -13.63 -8.98 3.04
CA GLY A 33 -14.42 -7.94 2.41
C GLY A 33 -15.15 -8.47 1.18
N THR A 34 -15.82 -7.59 0.43
CA THR A 34 -16.54 -7.98 -0.78
C THR A 34 -15.64 -8.14 -2.00
N GLY A 35 -14.39 -7.69 -1.93
CA GLY A 35 -13.40 -7.79 -3.00
C GLY A 35 -12.19 -8.69 -2.70
N CYS A 36 -12.16 -9.37 -1.56
CA CYS A 36 -11.09 -10.28 -1.18
C CYS A 36 -11.59 -11.44 -0.30
N ASN A 37 -11.00 -12.60 -0.49
CA ASN A 37 -11.22 -13.82 0.28
C ASN A 37 -9.93 -14.68 0.28
N TRP A 38 -9.91 -15.73 1.09
CA TRP A 38 -8.73 -16.61 1.26
C TRP A 38 -8.28 -17.34 0.00
N GLN A 39 -9.14 -17.44 -1.02
CA GLN A 39 -8.83 -18.14 -2.28
C GLN A 39 -8.26 -17.20 -3.33
N ASN A 40 -8.53 -15.89 -3.24
CA ASN A 40 -8.20 -14.92 -4.28
C ASN A 40 -7.25 -13.81 -3.82
N THR A 41 -6.68 -13.92 -2.62
CA THR A 41 -5.83 -12.88 -2.03
C THR A 41 -4.51 -13.46 -1.55
N ASN A 42 -3.41 -12.80 -1.92
CA ASN A 42 -2.06 -13.18 -1.51
C ASN A 42 -1.25 -11.94 -1.11
N TYR A 43 -0.16 -12.12 -0.38
CA TYR A 43 0.72 -11.05 0.05
C TYR A 43 2.20 -11.44 -0.04
N VAL A 44 3.05 -10.45 -0.32
CA VAL A 44 4.49 -10.62 -0.44
C VAL A 44 5.19 -9.45 0.23
N PHE A 45 6.18 -9.72 1.09
CA PHE A 45 7.08 -8.70 1.61
C PHE A 45 8.36 -8.62 0.78
N SER A 46 8.88 -7.41 0.60
CA SER A 46 10.21 -7.22 0.04
C SER A 46 11.28 -7.74 1.02
N PRO A 47 12.43 -8.23 0.52
CA PRO A 47 13.50 -8.78 1.37
C PRO A 47 14.06 -7.81 2.41
N ASP A 48 13.95 -6.50 2.15
CA ASP A 48 14.41 -5.39 2.99
C ASP A 48 13.34 -4.86 3.97
N TYR A 49 12.15 -5.47 3.98
CA TYR A 49 11.00 -5.09 4.82
C TYR A 49 10.52 -3.65 4.63
N SER A 50 10.84 -3.04 3.49
CA SER A 50 10.41 -1.68 3.15
C SER A 50 9.09 -1.65 2.40
N THR A 51 8.64 -2.78 1.85
CA THR A 51 7.44 -2.86 1.02
C THR A 51 6.61 -4.11 1.31
N VAL A 52 5.31 -3.94 1.51
CA VAL A 52 4.34 -5.04 1.47
C VAL A 52 3.45 -4.92 0.25
N THR A 53 3.34 -6.02 -0.51
CA THR A 53 2.53 -6.11 -1.72
C THR A 53 1.33 -7.02 -1.51
N PHE A 54 0.13 -6.52 -1.78
CA PHE A 54 -1.09 -7.35 -1.83
C PHE A 54 -1.52 -7.64 -3.25
N ILE A 55 -1.97 -8.87 -3.47
CA ILE A 55 -2.54 -9.37 -4.70
C ILE A 55 -4.00 -9.69 -4.42
N PHE A 56 -4.93 -9.01 -5.09
CA PHE A 56 -6.38 -9.22 -4.97
C PHE A 56 -6.94 -9.73 -6.29
N GLY A 57 -7.86 -10.69 -6.23
CA GLY A 57 -8.61 -11.19 -7.39
C GLY A 57 -10.05 -10.69 -7.50
N GLY A 58 -10.59 -9.98 -6.49
CA GLY A 58 -12.02 -9.64 -6.42
C GLY A 58 -12.35 -8.14 -6.42
N MET A 59 -11.37 -7.26 -6.58
CA MET A 59 -11.54 -5.80 -6.48
C MET A 59 -12.07 -5.18 -7.78
N VAL A 60 -13.26 -5.64 -8.22
CA VAL A 60 -13.94 -5.23 -9.46
C VAL A 60 -15.25 -4.52 -9.12
N ALA A 61 -15.36 -3.23 -9.47
CA ALA A 61 -16.57 -2.45 -9.30
C ALA A 61 -17.14 -2.01 -10.65
N THR A 62 -18.45 -2.16 -10.83
CA THR A 62 -19.15 -1.83 -12.07
C THR A 62 -20.57 -1.29 -11.82
N THR A 63 -21.05 -0.43 -12.71
CA THR A 63 -22.43 0.08 -12.68
C THR A 63 -23.44 -0.87 -13.33
N ASP A 64 -23.01 -1.82 -14.17
CA ASP A 64 -23.89 -2.79 -14.85
C ASP A 64 -24.21 -4.05 -14.01
N GLY A 65 -23.44 -4.32 -12.95
CA GLY A 65 -23.63 -5.45 -12.04
C GLY A 65 -24.63 -5.19 -10.90
N GLY A 66 -25.37 -4.08 -10.91
CA GLY A 66 -26.27 -3.69 -9.82
C GLY A 66 -25.57 -3.06 -8.61
N LEU A 67 -26.35 -2.58 -7.64
CA LEU A 67 -25.87 -1.73 -6.54
C LEU A 67 -24.74 -2.36 -5.72
N ALA A 68 -24.82 -3.66 -5.43
CA ALA A 68 -23.80 -4.40 -4.68
C ALA A 68 -22.43 -4.47 -5.40
N ASN A 69 -22.40 -4.25 -6.71
CA ASN A 69 -21.18 -4.24 -7.51
C ASN A 69 -20.62 -2.84 -7.79
N THR A 70 -21.34 -1.78 -7.39
CA THR A 70 -20.81 -0.41 -7.51
C THR A 70 -19.67 -0.11 -6.54
N ARG A 71 -19.48 -0.94 -5.51
CA ARG A 71 -18.45 -0.78 -4.49
C ARG A 71 -17.88 -2.13 -4.02
N LYS A 72 -16.56 -2.29 -4.14
CA LYS A 72 -15.82 -3.40 -3.53
C LYS A 72 -14.83 -2.87 -2.51
N PHE A 73 -14.57 -3.67 -1.48
CA PHE A 73 -13.53 -3.36 -0.51
C PHE A 73 -12.83 -4.61 -0.03
N CYS A 74 -11.60 -4.41 0.45
CA CYS A 74 -10.86 -5.39 1.24
C CYS A 74 -10.34 -4.70 2.50
N GLN A 75 -10.60 -5.30 3.65
CA GLN A 75 -9.98 -4.96 4.92
C GLN A 75 -8.88 -5.97 5.20
N LEU A 76 -7.70 -5.49 5.57
CA LEU A 76 -6.57 -6.30 5.97
C LEU A 76 -6.09 -5.87 7.36
N SER A 77 -5.55 -6.83 8.11
CA SER A 77 -4.93 -6.62 9.43
C SER A 77 -3.66 -7.45 9.52
N PHE A 78 -2.55 -6.80 9.87
CA PHE A 78 -1.20 -7.37 9.95
C PHE A 78 -0.62 -7.21 11.34
N ALA A 79 -0.16 -8.31 11.92
CA ALA A 79 0.73 -8.27 13.07
C ALA A 79 2.18 -8.36 12.57
N LEU A 80 2.98 -7.32 12.79
CA LEU A 80 4.42 -7.32 12.50
C LEU A 80 5.21 -7.51 13.79
N LYS A 81 6.22 -8.36 13.79
CA LYS A 81 7.17 -8.52 14.88
C LYS A 81 8.49 -7.87 14.50
N TYR A 82 8.91 -6.90 15.30
CA TYR A 82 10.15 -6.14 15.13
C TYR A 82 10.76 -5.80 16.51
N PRO A 83 12.07 -5.50 16.60
CA PRO A 83 12.73 -5.16 17.87
C PRO A 83 12.10 -3.95 18.56
N LYS A 84 12.21 -3.93 19.89
CA LYS A 84 11.87 -2.75 20.72
C LYS A 84 12.73 -1.55 20.31
N GLY A 85 12.22 -0.34 20.59
CA GLY A 85 12.85 0.93 20.18
C GLY A 85 12.62 1.32 18.73
N TRP A 86 11.62 0.73 18.07
CA TRP A 86 11.23 1.04 16.71
C TRP A 86 9.74 1.33 16.60
N ILE A 87 9.41 2.25 15.71
CA ILE A 87 8.06 2.57 15.28
C ILE A 87 8.02 2.63 13.76
N PHE A 88 6.83 2.45 13.18
CA PHE A 88 6.64 2.49 11.74
C PHE A 88 5.33 3.15 11.32
N THR A 89 5.27 3.52 10.05
CA THR A 89 4.09 4.07 9.38
C THR A 89 4.07 3.65 7.90
N LEU A 90 2.97 3.89 7.20
CA LEU A 90 2.91 3.76 5.74
C LEU A 90 3.10 5.12 5.09
N GLY A 91 4.17 5.26 4.29
CA GLY A 91 4.51 6.51 3.62
C GLY A 91 3.81 6.71 2.28
N LYS A 92 3.66 5.64 1.51
CA LYS A 92 3.06 5.66 0.17
C LYS A 92 2.31 4.37 -0.13
N ALA A 93 1.40 4.43 -1.09
CA ALA A 93 0.79 3.25 -1.69
C ALA A 93 0.84 3.36 -3.22
N THR A 94 1.25 2.27 -3.87
CA THR A 94 1.25 2.14 -5.33
C THR A 94 0.17 1.16 -5.74
N GLY A 95 -0.86 1.63 -6.43
CA GLY A 95 -1.95 0.82 -6.97
C GLY A 95 -1.90 0.70 -8.49
N ARG A 96 -2.17 -0.50 -9.01
CA ARG A 96 -2.29 -0.78 -10.45
C ARG A 96 -3.69 -1.29 -10.79
N GLY A 97 -4.21 -0.92 -11.95
CA GLY A 97 -5.52 -1.40 -12.39
C GLY A 97 -5.94 -0.83 -13.73
N PHE A 98 -7.24 -0.88 -14.00
CA PHE A 98 -7.88 -0.37 -15.20
C PHE A 98 -9.15 0.38 -14.84
N ALA A 99 -9.39 1.48 -15.54
CA ALA A 99 -10.57 2.31 -15.38
C ALA A 99 -11.21 2.57 -16.75
N ALA A 100 -12.40 1.99 -16.97
CA ALA A 100 -13.31 2.31 -18.06
C ALA A 100 -14.48 3.14 -17.51
N ILE A 101 -14.33 4.46 -17.57
CA ILE A 101 -15.27 5.43 -17.01
C ILE A 101 -15.94 6.18 -18.16
N GLY A 102 -17.24 5.99 -18.33
CA GLY A 102 -18.05 6.68 -19.33
C GLY A 102 -18.30 8.15 -18.99
N LYS A 103 -18.89 8.88 -19.94
CA LYS A 103 -19.23 10.31 -19.78
C LYS A 103 -20.07 10.52 -18.51
N HIS A 104 -19.81 11.61 -17.78
CA HIS A 104 -20.49 11.96 -16.52
C HIS A 104 -20.46 10.86 -15.44
N SER A 105 -19.50 9.94 -15.52
CA SER A 105 -19.28 8.88 -14.54
C SER A 105 -17.95 9.09 -13.81
N LEU A 106 -17.79 8.45 -12.65
CA LEU A 106 -16.60 8.56 -11.80
C LEU A 106 -16.20 7.18 -11.27
N GLY A 107 -14.91 6.88 -11.35
CA GLY A 107 -14.24 5.83 -10.59
C GLY A 107 -13.47 6.42 -9.41
N VAL A 108 -13.48 5.75 -8.27
CA VAL A 108 -12.75 6.15 -7.06
C VAL A 108 -11.98 4.95 -6.51
N TYR A 109 -10.67 5.13 -6.36
CA TYR A 109 -9.78 4.20 -5.68
C TYR A 109 -9.31 4.86 -4.38
N GLU A 110 -9.54 4.19 -3.26
CA GLU A 110 -9.17 4.69 -1.93
C GLU A 110 -8.37 3.63 -1.18
N SER A 111 -7.36 4.06 -0.46
CA SER A 111 -6.63 3.22 0.48
C SER A 111 -6.44 3.99 1.79
N SER A 112 -6.78 3.36 2.90
CA SER A 112 -6.64 3.94 4.23
C SER A 112 -5.94 2.98 5.16
N TYR A 113 -5.26 3.49 6.18
CA TYR A 113 -4.67 2.68 7.22
C TYR A 113 -4.78 3.31 8.61
N TYR A 114 -4.72 2.45 9.62
CA TYR A 114 -4.69 2.81 11.03
C TYR A 114 -4.03 1.69 11.85
N PHE A 115 -3.75 1.97 13.12
CA PHE A 115 -3.21 0.98 14.04
C PHE A 115 -4.24 0.61 15.11
N SER A 116 -4.36 -0.67 15.42
CA SER A 116 -5.29 -1.16 16.45
C SER A 116 -4.99 -0.52 17.81
N GLY A 117 -6.03 -0.06 18.50
CA GLY A 117 -5.91 0.61 19.79
C GLY A 117 -5.38 2.04 19.72
N GLN A 118 -5.17 2.60 18.52
CA GLN A 118 -4.74 3.98 18.34
C GLN A 118 -5.80 4.81 17.63
N THR A 119 -5.85 6.11 17.95
CA THR A 119 -6.68 7.07 17.23
C THR A 119 -6.02 7.50 15.93
N GLY A 120 -6.84 7.86 14.95
CA GLY A 120 -6.37 8.41 13.68
C GLY A 120 -6.43 7.38 12.55
N THR A 121 -6.64 7.89 11.34
CA THR A 121 -6.67 7.09 10.12
C THR A 121 -6.13 7.95 9.00
N CYS A 122 -5.18 7.43 8.25
CA CYS A 122 -4.63 8.11 7.09
C CYS A 122 -5.27 7.53 5.84
N THR A 123 -5.64 8.39 4.90
CA THR A 123 -6.36 7.99 3.68
C THR A 123 -5.76 8.67 2.47
N ILE A 124 -5.61 7.92 1.39
CA ILE A 124 -5.40 8.42 0.04
C ILE A 124 -6.62 8.09 -0.81
N SER A 125 -7.00 9.00 -1.69
CA SER A 125 -8.12 8.80 -2.61
C SER A 125 -7.77 9.37 -3.98
N ARG A 126 -7.90 8.53 -5.00
CA ARG A 126 -7.72 8.89 -6.41
C ARG A 126 -9.04 8.78 -7.15
N LYS A 127 -9.33 9.80 -7.95
CA LYS A 127 -10.56 9.94 -8.73
C LYS A 127 -10.27 9.85 -10.23
N PHE A 128 -11.09 9.10 -10.95
CA PHE A 128 -11.02 8.90 -12.39
C PHE A 128 -12.31 9.41 -13.02
N TYR A 129 -12.27 10.60 -13.63
CA TYR A 129 -13.43 11.20 -14.29
C TYR A 129 -13.50 10.77 -15.75
N GLY A 130 -14.69 10.38 -16.23
CA GLY A 130 -14.87 10.01 -17.62
C GLY A 130 -14.99 11.21 -18.58
N PRO A 131 -14.88 10.99 -19.90
CA PRO A 131 -14.67 9.70 -20.54
C PRO A 131 -13.18 9.29 -20.53
N GLN A 132 -12.87 8.09 -20.03
CA GLN A 132 -11.55 7.48 -20.15
C GLN A 132 -11.64 5.95 -20.11
N SER A 133 -10.74 5.28 -20.80
CA SER A 133 -10.60 3.82 -20.78
C SER A 133 -9.13 3.47 -20.85
N LYS A 134 -8.49 3.26 -19.70
CA LYS A 134 -7.05 3.01 -19.64
C LYS A 134 -6.62 2.22 -18.40
N SER A 135 -5.51 1.51 -18.55
CA SER A 135 -4.74 1.02 -17.41
C SER A 135 -4.13 2.21 -16.65
N PHE A 136 -3.96 2.05 -15.35
CA PHE A 136 -3.26 3.01 -14.51
C PHE A 136 -2.28 2.31 -13.57
N GLU A 137 -1.19 3.00 -13.32
CA GLU A 137 -0.29 2.76 -12.20
C GLU A 137 -0.10 4.09 -11.50
N ALA A 138 -0.49 4.14 -10.23
CA ALA A 138 -0.50 5.36 -9.45
C ALA A 138 0.19 5.14 -8.12
N THR A 139 1.19 5.97 -7.83
CA THR A 139 1.79 6.07 -6.50
C THR A 139 1.28 7.32 -5.82
N ASP A 140 0.66 7.13 -4.65
CA ASP A 140 0.09 8.20 -3.83
C ASP A 140 0.77 8.22 -2.47
N ASN A 141 1.20 9.40 -2.03
CA ASN A 141 1.80 9.60 -0.71
C ASN A 141 0.71 9.93 0.31
N PHE A 142 0.82 9.38 1.52
CA PHE A 142 -0.05 9.79 2.61
C PHE A 142 0.38 11.18 3.10
N LEU A 143 -0.52 12.16 3.00
CA LEU A 143 -0.27 13.56 3.40
C LEU A 143 -0.13 13.72 4.91
N THR A 144 -0.78 12.83 5.66
CA THR A 144 -0.67 12.70 7.10
C THR A 144 -0.15 11.31 7.42
N MET A 145 0.59 11.17 8.53
CA MET A 145 1.10 9.88 8.98
C MET A 145 0.62 9.61 10.40
N VAL A 146 0.06 8.42 10.62
CA VAL A 146 -0.13 7.85 11.96
C VAL A 146 1.01 6.86 12.16
N TRP A 147 1.69 6.94 13.30
CA TRP A 147 2.81 6.06 13.65
C TRP A 147 2.36 4.97 14.61
N SER A 148 3.04 3.82 14.60
CA SER A 148 2.86 2.80 15.64
C SER A 148 3.31 3.34 17.01
N GLN A 149 2.71 2.85 18.11
CA GLN A 149 3.17 3.20 19.45
C GLN A 149 4.57 2.65 19.70
N CYS A 150 5.40 3.42 20.41
CA CYS A 150 6.72 2.96 20.82
C CYS A 150 6.63 1.72 21.70
N ASN A 151 7.42 0.70 21.38
CA ASN A 151 7.42 -0.61 22.05
C ASN A 151 6.09 -1.38 22.01
N GLY A 152 5.07 -0.81 21.38
CA GLY A 152 3.84 -1.49 21.02
C GLY A 152 4.02 -2.28 19.73
N VAL A 153 3.25 -3.36 19.62
CA VAL A 153 3.19 -4.18 18.40
C VAL A 153 1.74 -4.17 17.87
N PRO A 154 1.14 -2.99 17.60
CA PRO A 154 -0.25 -2.94 17.21
C PRO A 154 -0.44 -3.54 15.82
N ASN A 155 -1.58 -4.19 15.59
CA ASN A 155 -1.93 -4.61 14.25
C ASN A 155 -2.08 -3.37 13.35
N LEU A 156 -1.38 -3.38 12.22
CA LEU A 156 -1.58 -2.44 11.13
C LEU A 156 -2.84 -2.88 10.36
N ASN A 157 -3.81 -2.00 10.28
CA ASN A 157 -5.03 -2.23 9.52
C ASN A 157 -5.01 -1.41 8.24
N ILE A 158 -5.31 -2.03 7.11
CA ILE A 158 -5.36 -1.39 5.80
C ILE A 158 -6.71 -1.67 5.17
N LYS A 159 -7.39 -0.64 4.68
CA LYS A 159 -8.66 -0.77 3.95
C LYS A 159 -8.52 -0.18 2.56
N THR A 160 -8.76 -1.01 1.55
CA THR A 160 -8.79 -0.59 0.16
C THR A 160 -10.22 -0.63 -0.37
N VAL A 161 -10.63 0.40 -1.10
CA VAL A 161 -11.97 0.52 -1.68
C VAL A 161 -11.87 0.89 -3.15
N VAL A 162 -12.69 0.25 -3.96
CA VAL A 162 -12.94 0.58 -5.36
C VAL A 162 -14.42 0.89 -5.47
N ARG A 163 -14.76 2.05 -6.00
CA ARG A 163 -16.15 2.47 -6.20
C ARG A 163 -16.34 3.11 -7.57
N VAL A 164 -17.49 2.87 -8.18
CA VAL A 164 -17.91 3.54 -9.41
C VAL A 164 -19.28 4.18 -9.21
N GLN A 165 -19.56 5.25 -9.95
CA GLN A 165 -20.84 5.97 -9.94
C GLN A 165 -21.12 6.58 -11.31
N GLY A 166 -22.38 6.89 -11.60
CA GLY A 166 -22.83 7.44 -12.88
C GLY A 166 -23.53 6.40 -13.75
N GLY A 167 -23.52 6.62 -15.06
CA GLY A 167 -24.22 5.75 -16.02
C GLY A 167 -23.44 4.46 -16.33
N LYS A 168 -22.29 4.60 -17.01
CA LYS A 168 -21.48 3.46 -17.44
C LYS A 168 -20.07 3.61 -16.90
N ALA A 169 -19.71 2.81 -15.90
CA ALA A 169 -18.37 2.77 -15.37
C ALA A 169 -18.02 1.38 -14.85
N ALA A 170 -16.82 0.93 -15.18
CA ALA A 170 -16.19 -0.25 -14.62
C ALA A 170 -14.76 0.11 -14.23
N MET A 171 -14.38 -0.30 -13.03
CA MET A 171 -13.02 -0.13 -12.53
C MET A 171 -12.61 -1.39 -11.83
N PHE A 172 -11.43 -1.89 -12.17
CA PHE A 172 -10.86 -3.04 -11.52
C PHE A 172 -9.41 -2.79 -11.19
N LEU A 173 -9.01 -3.28 -10.03
CA LEU A 173 -7.63 -3.29 -9.59
C LEU A 173 -6.98 -4.59 -10.11
N ASP A 174 -6.80 -4.69 -11.42
CA ASP A 174 -6.07 -5.75 -12.13
C ASP A 174 -5.62 -5.23 -13.50
N SER A 175 -4.51 -5.74 -14.04
CA SER A 175 -4.08 -5.41 -15.40
C SER A 175 -3.48 -6.65 -16.05
N HIS A 176 -4.29 -7.45 -16.76
CA HIS A 176 -3.94 -8.44 -17.81
C HIS A 176 -2.80 -9.48 -17.58
N ASP A 177 -2.02 -9.39 -16.50
CA ASP A 177 -0.94 -10.26 -16.04
C ASP A 177 -1.35 -10.98 -14.74
N THR A 178 -2.67 -11.13 -14.52
CA THR A 178 -3.30 -11.98 -13.49
C THR A 178 -2.88 -11.75 -12.03
N LYS A 179 -2.16 -10.67 -11.71
CA LYS A 179 -1.65 -10.41 -10.35
C LYS A 179 -1.63 -8.92 -10.06
N PHE A 180 -2.71 -8.44 -9.44
CA PHE A 180 -2.76 -7.13 -8.79
C PHE A 180 -1.57 -6.96 -7.83
N ARG A 181 -1.03 -5.74 -7.70
CA ARG A 181 0.00 -5.40 -6.72
C ARG A 181 -0.35 -4.06 -6.08
N LEU A 182 -0.77 -4.09 -4.81
CA LEU A 182 -0.79 -2.91 -3.95
C LEU A 182 0.44 -2.91 -3.07
N ALA A 183 1.41 -2.08 -3.42
CA ALA A 183 2.65 -1.95 -2.68
C ALA A 183 2.55 -0.79 -1.68
N PHE A 184 2.73 -1.07 -0.39
CA PHE A 184 2.83 -0.03 0.63
C PHE A 184 4.28 0.14 1.07
N GLY A 185 4.78 1.37 1.00
CA GLY A 185 6.10 1.72 1.52
C GLY A 185 6.05 1.93 3.03
N ILE A 186 6.83 1.16 3.78
CA ILE A 186 6.96 1.24 5.23
C ILE A 186 8.09 2.20 5.56
N LEU A 187 7.81 3.19 6.41
CA LEU A 187 8.83 4.08 6.97
C LEU A 187 9.10 3.68 8.42
N TRP A 188 10.37 3.53 8.76
CA TRP A 188 10.83 3.15 10.09
C TRP A 188 11.51 4.33 10.78
N LYS A 189 11.33 4.43 12.10
CA LYS A 189 12.00 5.43 12.95
C LYS A 189 12.28 4.81 14.31
N LYS A 190 13.38 5.20 14.95
CA LYS A 190 13.61 4.87 16.35
C LYS A 190 12.67 5.66 17.27
N CYS A 191 12.23 4.98 18.32
CA CYS A 191 11.74 5.58 19.53
C CYS A 191 12.66 5.13 20.68
#